data_AF-A0A8T0IG59-F1
#
_entry.id   AF-A0A8T0IG59-F1
#
_cell.length_a   1.000
_cell.length_b   1.000
_cell.length_c   1.000
_cell.angle_alpha   90.00
_cell.angle_beta   90.00
_cell.angle_gamma   90.00
#
_symmetry.space_group_name_H-M   'P 1'
#
loop_
_entity.id
_entity.type
_entity.pdbx_description
1 polymer ?
#
loop_
_entity_poly.entity_id
_entity_poly.type
_entity_poly.pdbx_seq_one_letter_code
_entity_poly.pdbx_strand_id
1 'polypeptide(L)'
;MYSEERKLFDYLMCCRILQGDYGPFRPQIPVTVPLWLGIAMKKRSKCRIQPPDWMSVERLSEVLEMEREAPREFQPLPFHYVEIAKLLLDNAREDFENNYMVQSLLEDIKDVRWDKVEKGLKNLSGRTHAVKLKNISAMEVNRMRTFTVRALQSFFKHDNDDMMKQTPTDSDSQSTPSSSDRLPRRTLRPR
;
A
#
# COMPACT_ATOMS: atom_id res chain seq x y z
N MET A 1 44.17 -27.76 5.47
CA MET A 1 43.11 -27.94 4.44
C MET A 1 41.88 -27.04 4.64
N TYR A 2 41.46 -26.69 5.87
CA TYR A 2 40.28 -25.81 6.11
C TYR A 2 40.46 -24.28 5.87
N SER A 3 41.57 -23.85 5.28
CA SER A 3 41.89 -22.41 5.11
C SER A 3 41.59 -21.90 3.69
N GLU A 4 41.67 -22.75 2.66
CA GLU A 4 41.33 -22.38 1.28
C GLU A 4 39.82 -22.43 1.01
N GLU A 5 39.08 -23.38 1.59
CA GLU A 5 37.64 -23.47 1.41
C GLU A 5 36.88 -22.27 1.99
N ARG A 6 37.38 -21.67 3.09
CA ARG A 6 36.83 -20.42 3.62
C ARG A 6 37.09 -19.23 2.69
N LYS A 7 38.27 -19.16 2.07
CA LYS A 7 38.60 -18.10 1.11
C LYS A 7 37.79 -18.20 -0.19
N LEU A 8 37.40 -19.41 -0.60
CA LEU A 8 36.50 -19.65 -1.73
C LEU A 8 35.06 -19.22 -1.43
N PHE A 9 34.58 -19.42 -0.19
CA PHE A 9 33.29 -18.88 0.27
C PHE A 9 33.30 -17.35 0.38
N ASP A 10 34.44 -16.74 0.74
CA ASP A 10 34.58 -15.28 0.91
C ASP A 10 34.60 -14.48 -0.42
N TYR A 11 34.92 -15.11 -1.56
CA TYR A 11 35.08 -14.41 -2.84
C TYR A 11 33.97 -14.67 -3.88
N LEU A 12 33.06 -15.62 -3.66
CA LEU A 12 32.20 -16.15 -4.73
C LEU A 12 30.75 -16.45 -4.37
N MET A 13 30.21 -15.88 -3.28
CA MET A 13 28.78 -16.01 -3.01
C MET A 13 28.01 -14.88 -3.72
N CYS A 14 27.90 -14.98 -5.04
CA CYS A 14 26.90 -14.24 -5.81
C CYS A 14 25.67 -15.14 -5.98
N CYS A 15 24.55 -14.78 -5.37
CA CYS A 15 23.28 -15.49 -5.55
C CYS A 15 22.67 -15.06 -6.89
N ARG A 16 22.90 -15.85 -7.93
CA ARG A 16 22.20 -15.72 -9.22
C ARG A 16 20.80 -16.30 -9.12
N ILE A 17 19.80 -15.43 -9.17
CA ILE A 17 18.37 -15.78 -9.13
C ILE A 17 17.72 -15.26 -10.41
N LEU A 18 16.52 -15.75 -10.75
CA LEU A 18 15.79 -15.36 -11.95
C LEU A 18 15.61 -13.84 -12.12
N GLN A 19 15.62 -13.07 -11.01
CA GLN A 19 15.48 -11.61 -11.01
C GLN A 19 16.82 -10.84 -10.93
N GLY A 20 17.96 -11.51 -10.86
CA GLY A 20 19.27 -10.86 -10.82
C GLY A 20 20.31 -11.57 -9.97
N ASP A 21 21.53 -11.05 -10.03
CA ASP A 21 22.70 -11.53 -9.31
C ASP A 21 22.88 -10.67 -8.04
N TYR A 22 22.84 -11.29 -6.84
CA TYR A 22 23.03 -10.61 -5.56
C TYR A 22 24.36 -10.97 -4.92
N GLY A 23 25.21 -9.98 -4.68
CA GLY A 23 26.55 -10.17 -4.10
C GLY A 23 27.60 -9.35 -4.86
N PRO A 24 28.89 -9.49 -4.50
CA PRO A 24 29.47 -10.48 -3.58
C PRO A 24 29.25 -10.16 -2.11
N PHE A 25 28.89 -11.16 -1.29
CA PHE A 25 28.80 -11.01 0.17
C PHE A 25 30.19 -11.08 0.80
N ARG A 26 30.63 -9.99 1.40
CA ARG A 26 31.88 -9.93 2.16
C ARG A 26 31.58 -9.63 3.63
N PRO A 27 32.28 -10.27 4.58
CA PRO A 27 32.11 -9.96 6.00
C PRO A 27 32.25 -8.46 6.28
N GLN A 28 31.37 -7.93 7.12
CA GLN A 28 31.33 -6.51 7.55
C GLN A 28 31.13 -5.47 6.45
N ILE A 29 30.85 -5.87 5.20
CA ILE A 29 30.49 -4.94 4.13
C ILE A 29 28.98 -5.02 3.91
N PRO A 30 28.24 -3.91 4.06
CA PRO A 30 26.81 -3.90 3.82
C PRO A 30 26.52 -4.11 2.33
N VAL A 31 25.54 -4.96 2.03
CA VAL A 31 25.11 -5.26 0.67
C VAL A 31 23.60 -5.10 0.60
N THR A 32 23.11 -4.36 -0.39
CA THR A 32 21.68 -4.22 -0.65
C THR A 32 21.12 -5.51 -1.23
N VAL A 33 20.18 -6.11 -0.52
CA VAL A 33 19.47 -7.32 -0.95
C VAL A 33 17.97 -7.10 -0.84
N PRO A 34 17.15 -7.84 -1.61
CA PRO A 34 15.72 -7.87 -1.41
C PRO A 34 15.38 -8.32 0.02
N LEU A 35 14.30 -7.76 0.57
CA LEU A 35 13.87 -8.02 1.94
C LEU A 35 13.71 -9.52 2.24
N TRP A 36 13.11 -10.27 1.31
CA TRP A 36 12.90 -11.71 1.47
C TRP A 36 14.23 -12.49 1.63
N LEU A 37 15.28 -12.08 0.91
CA LEU A 37 16.59 -12.70 0.96
C LEU A 37 17.28 -12.34 2.27
N GLY A 38 17.22 -11.06 2.66
CA GLY A 38 17.75 -10.58 3.95
C GLY A 38 17.14 -11.33 5.13
N ILE A 39 15.81 -11.49 5.17
CA ILE A 39 15.12 -12.26 6.20
C ILE A 39 15.53 -13.74 6.19
N ALA A 40 15.63 -14.34 5.01
CA ALA A 40 16.06 -15.74 4.88
C ALA A 40 17.49 -15.97 5.41
N MET A 41 18.40 -15.00 5.20
CA MET A 41 19.76 -15.02 5.73
C MET A 41 19.80 -14.76 7.25
N LYS A 42 18.97 -13.84 7.75
CA LYS A 42 18.84 -13.54 9.18
C LYS A 42 18.34 -14.76 9.97
N LYS A 43 17.34 -15.48 9.46
CA LYS A 43 16.83 -16.73 10.05
C LYS A 43 17.89 -17.84 10.15
N ARG A 44 18.95 -17.77 9.33
CA ARG A 44 20.08 -18.71 9.36
C ARG A 44 21.27 -18.17 10.17
N SER A 45 21.10 -17.03 10.84
CA SER A 45 22.14 -16.32 11.61
C SER A 45 23.37 -15.96 10.78
N LYS A 46 23.19 -15.67 9.48
CA LYS A 46 24.30 -15.35 8.56
C LYS A 46 24.48 -13.87 8.25
N CYS A 47 23.57 -13.01 8.72
CA CYS A 47 23.67 -11.57 8.53
C CYS A 47 23.08 -10.81 9.71
N ARG A 48 23.49 -9.55 9.83
CA ARG A 48 22.83 -8.53 10.64
C ARG A 48 22.06 -7.62 9.68
N ILE A 49 20.80 -7.33 9.98
CA ILE A 49 20.01 -6.41 9.16
C ILE A 49 20.25 -4.99 9.65
N GLN A 50 20.51 -4.05 8.74
CA GLN A 50 20.48 -2.64 9.09
C GLN A 50 19.04 -2.14 8.95
N PRO A 51 18.48 -1.50 9.99
CA PRO A 51 17.13 -0.96 9.91
C PRO A 51 17.07 0.14 8.83
N PRO A 52 15.96 0.24 8.07
CA PRO A 52 15.80 1.32 7.10
C PRO A 52 15.77 2.70 7.78
N ASP A 53 16.30 3.72 7.12
CA ASP A 53 16.42 5.08 7.66
C ASP A 53 15.07 5.68 8.12
N TRP A 54 13.98 5.38 7.41
CA TRP A 54 12.64 5.86 7.76
C TRP A 54 12.08 5.22 9.04
N MET A 55 12.66 4.11 9.49
CA MET A 55 12.23 3.32 10.65
C MET A 55 13.08 3.64 11.89
N SER A 56 13.62 4.87 11.97
CA SER A 56 14.25 5.40 13.18
C SER A 56 13.20 6.02 14.11
N VAL A 57 13.51 6.11 15.41
CA VAL A 57 12.60 6.70 16.40
C VAL A 57 12.35 8.16 16.10
N GLU A 58 13.39 8.90 15.72
CA GLU A 58 13.33 10.33 15.39
C GLU A 58 12.41 10.55 14.20
N ARG A 59 12.63 9.79 13.11
CA ARG A 59 11.86 9.97 11.89
C ARG A 59 10.40 9.57 12.04
N LEU A 60 10.12 8.48 12.75
CA LEU A 60 8.74 8.06 13.01
C LEU A 60 8.00 9.04 13.91
N SER A 61 8.69 9.63 14.89
CA SER A 61 8.11 10.67 15.76
C SER A 61 7.74 11.92 14.96
N GLU A 62 8.63 12.40 14.10
CA GLU A 62 8.34 13.53 13.19
C GLU A 62 7.14 13.22 12.28
N VAL A 63 7.11 12.03 11.69
CA VAL A 63 6.01 11.61 10.82
C VAL A 63 4.69 11.57 11.58
N LEU A 64 4.67 11.05 12.81
CA LEU A 64 3.48 10.99 13.64
C LEU A 64 2.92 12.39 13.98
N GLU A 65 3.80 13.32 14.36
CA GLU A 65 3.39 14.70 14.65
C GLU A 65 2.82 15.38 13.40
N MET A 66 3.51 15.31 12.26
CA MET A 66 3.03 15.86 10.99
C MET A 66 1.73 15.19 10.50
N GLU A 67 1.52 13.91 10.81
CA GLU A 67 0.30 13.18 10.47
C GLU A 67 -0.90 13.67 11.31
N ARG A 68 -0.66 14.06 12.57
CA ARG A 68 -1.65 14.65 13.46
C ARG A 68 -1.99 16.10 13.06
N GLU A 69 -0.98 16.89 12.69
CA GLU A 69 -1.16 18.29 12.28
C GLU A 69 -1.92 18.44 10.95
N ALA A 70 -1.73 17.51 10.01
CA ALA A 70 -2.34 17.58 8.68
C ALA A 70 -3.58 16.68 8.56
N PRO A 71 -4.82 17.16 8.87
CA PRO A 71 -6.00 16.31 8.93
C PRO A 71 -6.47 15.76 7.57
N ARG A 72 -6.08 16.39 6.46
CA ARG A 72 -6.55 16.05 5.10
C ARG A 72 -5.52 15.28 4.27
N GLU A 73 -4.26 15.28 4.68
CA GLU A 73 -3.16 14.71 3.91
C GLU A 73 -2.44 13.64 4.72
N PHE A 74 -1.97 12.62 4.01
CA PHE A 74 -1.18 11.55 4.60
C PHE A 74 0.30 11.86 4.41
N GLN A 75 1.08 11.73 5.47
CA GLN A 75 2.52 11.90 5.39
C GLN A 75 3.14 10.76 4.57
N PRO A 76 4.20 11.03 3.80
CA PRO A 76 4.81 10.04 2.92
C PRO A 76 5.56 8.98 3.73
N LEU A 77 5.11 7.73 3.56
CA LEU A 77 5.81 6.52 4.00
C LEU A 77 5.91 5.55 2.82
N PRO A 78 6.85 4.59 2.86
CA PRO A 78 6.92 3.54 1.86
C PRO A 78 5.58 2.81 1.72
N PHE A 79 5.20 2.48 0.49
CA PHE A 79 3.88 1.92 0.19
C PHE A 79 3.54 0.63 0.98
N HIS A 80 4.57 -0.14 1.37
CA HIS A 80 4.46 -1.37 2.16
C HIS A 80 5.11 -1.25 3.55
N TYR A 81 5.13 -0.06 4.15
CA TYR A 81 5.84 0.16 5.42
C TYR A 81 5.35 -0.77 6.54
N VAL A 82 4.04 -1.10 6.58
CA VAL A 82 3.45 -1.97 7.62
C VAL A 82 3.99 -3.39 7.52
N GLU A 83 4.04 -3.93 6.31
CA GLU A 83 4.54 -5.28 6.04
C GLU A 83 6.04 -5.37 6.29
N ILE A 84 6.79 -4.37 5.81
CA ILE A 84 8.24 -4.29 6.00
C ILE A 84 8.55 -4.22 7.50
N ALA A 85 7.90 -3.31 8.23
CA ALA A 85 8.14 -3.14 9.66
C ALA A 85 7.82 -4.41 10.45
N LYS A 86 6.67 -5.05 10.17
CA LYS A 86 6.29 -6.30 10.84
C LYS A 86 7.31 -7.40 10.58
N LEU A 87 7.71 -7.61 9.33
CA LEU A 87 8.71 -8.62 8.98
C LEU A 87 10.06 -8.37 9.67
N LEU A 88 10.50 -7.12 9.77
CA LEU A 88 11.75 -6.77 10.42
C LEU A 88 11.68 -6.93 11.94
N LEU A 89 10.60 -6.46 12.59
CA LEU A 89 10.43 -6.60 14.03
C LEU A 89 10.28 -8.08 14.46
N ASP A 90 9.66 -8.92 13.64
CA ASP A 90 9.48 -10.34 13.92
C ASP A 90 10.79 -11.14 13.82
N ASN A 91 11.71 -10.76 12.91
CA ASN A 91 12.91 -11.56 12.59
C ASN A 91 14.24 -10.93 12.99
N ALA A 92 14.27 -9.62 13.22
CA ALA A 92 15.48 -8.84 13.41
C ALA A 92 15.35 -7.80 14.54
N ARG A 93 14.52 -8.09 15.55
CA ARG A 93 14.25 -7.19 16.69
C ARG A 93 15.51 -6.70 17.40
N GLU A 94 16.50 -7.58 17.51
CA GLU A 94 17.81 -7.32 18.14
C GLU A 94 18.70 -6.36 17.36
N ASP A 95 18.41 -6.14 16.08
CA ASP A 95 19.20 -5.24 15.23
C ASP A 95 18.79 -3.76 15.40
N PHE A 96 17.69 -3.49 16.11
CA PHE A 96 17.17 -2.15 16.41
C PHE A 96 17.61 -1.70 17.81
N GLU A 97 18.06 -0.45 17.93
CA GLU A 97 18.46 0.14 19.21
C GLU A 97 17.27 0.25 20.19
N ASN A 98 16.12 0.74 19.72
CA ASN A 98 14.92 0.93 20.54
C ASN A 98 13.66 0.32 19.90
N ASN A 99 13.63 -1.02 19.83
CA ASN A 99 12.57 -1.75 19.13
C ASN A 99 11.16 -1.50 19.69
N TYR A 100 11.03 -1.31 21.01
CA TYR A 100 9.73 -1.08 21.65
C TYR A 100 9.13 0.27 21.23
N MET A 101 9.95 1.32 21.24
CA MET A 101 9.50 2.65 20.84
C MET A 101 9.14 2.68 19.35
N VAL A 102 9.98 2.08 18.50
CA VAL A 102 9.67 1.94 17.06
C VAL A 102 8.34 1.24 16.84
N GLN A 103 8.10 0.13 17.55
CA GLN A 103 6.84 -0.60 17.45
C GLN A 103 5.64 0.25 17.89
N SER A 104 5.73 0.93 19.04
CA SER A 104 4.67 1.81 19.54
C SER A 104 4.37 2.95 18.57
N LEU A 105 5.39 3.64 18.04
CA LEU A 105 5.20 4.72 17.07
C LEU A 105 4.52 4.24 15.79
N LEU A 106 4.88 3.05 15.30
CA LEU A 106 4.24 2.47 14.12
C LEU A 106 2.77 2.12 14.37
N GLU A 107 2.45 1.62 15.56
CA GLU A 107 1.07 1.37 15.98
C GLU A 107 0.27 2.68 16.05
N ASP A 108 0.82 3.71 16.70
CA ASP A 108 0.20 5.04 16.79
C ASP A 108 -0.04 5.67 15.41
N ILE A 109 0.95 5.59 14.49
CA ILE A 109 0.81 6.09 13.11
C ILE A 109 -0.33 5.35 12.39
N LYS A 110 -0.41 4.03 12.53
CA LYS A 110 -1.48 3.24 11.90
C LYS A 110 -2.85 3.63 12.42
N ASP A 111 -2.97 3.89 13.72
CA ASP A 111 -4.24 4.25 14.34
C ASP A 111 -4.69 5.65 13.93
N VAL A 112 -3.78 6.64 13.98
CA VAL A 112 -4.05 8.01 13.49
C VAL A 112 -4.48 8.00 12.03
N ARG A 113 -3.80 7.22 11.19
CA ARG A 113 -4.12 7.14 9.75
C ARG A 113 -5.43 6.40 9.49
N TRP A 114 -5.74 5.36 10.27
CA TRP A 114 -7.03 4.68 10.19
C TRP A 114 -8.18 5.61 10.57
N ASP A 115 -8.05 6.37 11.65
CA ASP A 115 -9.02 7.38 12.07
C ASP A 115 -9.24 8.44 10.97
N LYS A 116 -8.15 8.87 10.30
CA LYS A 116 -8.21 9.80 9.17
C LYS A 116 -8.97 9.21 7.99
N VAL A 117 -8.73 7.94 7.66
CA VAL A 117 -9.49 7.21 6.61
C VAL A 117 -10.96 7.14 6.96
N GLU A 118 -11.30 6.81 8.21
CA GLU A 118 -12.70 6.70 8.65
C GLU A 118 -13.42 8.07 8.58
N LYS A 119 -12.77 9.13 9.08
CA LYS A 119 -13.29 10.51 8.95
C LYS A 119 -13.46 10.91 7.48
N GLY A 120 -12.51 10.54 6.62
CA GLY A 120 -12.59 10.77 5.18
C GLY A 120 -13.77 10.06 4.52
N LEU A 121 -14.03 8.80 4.90
CA LEU A 121 -15.15 8.00 4.41
C LEU A 121 -16.51 8.56 4.85
N LYS A 122 -16.63 9.05 6.10
CA LYS A 122 -17.85 9.70 6.61
C LYS A 122 -18.24 10.96 5.84
N ASN A 123 -17.26 11.65 5.25
CA ASN A 123 -17.49 12.86 4.46
C ASN A 123 -17.83 12.59 2.99
N LEU A 124 -17.95 11.32 2.57
CA LEU A 124 -18.35 10.99 1.20
C LEU A 124 -19.86 11.19 1.04
N SER A 125 -20.22 12.04 0.06
CA SER A 125 -21.59 12.33 -0.34
C SER A 125 -21.84 11.83 -1.77
N GLY A 126 -23.10 11.71 -2.20
CA GLY A 126 -23.48 11.24 -3.54
C GLY A 126 -22.88 12.06 -4.70
N ARG A 127 -22.48 13.30 -4.44
CA ARG A 127 -21.81 14.18 -5.43
C ARG A 127 -20.33 13.87 -5.64
N THR A 128 -19.72 13.00 -4.83
CA THR A 128 -18.29 12.70 -4.89
C THR A 128 -18.03 11.51 -5.82
N HIS A 129 -17.68 11.78 -7.07
CA HIS A 129 -17.41 10.73 -8.06
C HIS A 129 -16.01 10.10 -7.94
N ALA A 130 -15.02 10.84 -7.44
CA ALA A 130 -13.65 10.36 -7.30
C ALA A 130 -12.95 11.00 -6.10
N VAL A 131 -12.09 10.22 -5.44
CA VAL A 131 -11.27 10.66 -4.32
C VAL A 131 -9.80 10.36 -4.64
N LYS A 132 -8.95 11.36 -4.56
CA LYS A 132 -7.50 11.19 -4.73
C LYS A 132 -6.85 11.04 -3.37
N LEU A 133 -6.38 9.83 -3.06
CA LEU A 133 -5.64 9.53 -1.85
C LEU A 133 -4.15 9.41 -2.21
N LYS A 134 -3.34 10.40 -1.80
CA LYS A 134 -1.88 10.32 -1.92
C LYS A 134 -1.30 9.67 -0.67
N ASN A 135 -0.16 9.00 -0.81
CA ASN A 135 0.64 8.44 0.29
C ASN A 135 -0.08 7.41 1.18
N ILE A 136 -1.17 6.79 0.73
CA ILE A 136 -1.81 5.68 1.45
C ILE A 136 -1.04 4.39 1.21
N SER A 137 -0.91 3.55 2.24
CA SER A 137 -0.22 2.27 2.14
C SER A 137 -1.11 1.15 1.60
N ALA A 138 -0.48 0.09 1.09
CA ALA A 138 -1.17 -1.08 0.58
C ALA A 138 -2.06 -1.74 1.63
N MET A 139 -1.59 -1.86 2.88
CA MET A 139 -2.35 -2.46 3.97
C MET A 139 -3.58 -1.65 4.38
N GLU A 140 -3.47 -0.32 4.41
CA GLU A 140 -4.60 0.57 4.69
C GLU A 140 -5.68 0.43 3.61
N VAL A 141 -5.28 0.44 2.33
CA VAL A 141 -6.20 0.23 1.20
C VAL A 141 -6.84 -1.16 1.28
N ASN A 142 -6.08 -2.21 1.58
CA ASN A 142 -6.60 -3.56 1.70
C ASN A 142 -7.64 -3.68 2.84
N ARG A 143 -7.43 -2.98 3.96
CA ARG A 143 -8.34 -2.97 5.11
C ARG A 143 -9.68 -2.33 4.77
N MET A 144 -9.69 -1.21 4.05
CA MET A 144 -10.94 -0.53 3.65
C MET A 144 -11.64 -1.21 2.47
N ARG A 145 -10.89 -1.84 1.54
CA ARG A 145 -11.42 -2.36 0.28
C ARG A 145 -12.56 -3.36 0.46
N THR A 146 -12.45 -4.24 1.45
CA THR A 146 -13.40 -5.35 1.68
C THR A 146 -14.85 -4.87 1.84
N PHE A 147 -15.01 -3.71 2.47
CA PHE A 147 -16.32 -3.10 2.71
C PHE A 147 -16.63 -1.98 1.71
N THR A 148 -15.73 -0.99 1.58
CA THR A 148 -16.02 0.27 0.90
C THR A 148 -16.35 0.09 -0.58
N VAL A 149 -15.72 -0.86 -1.26
CA VAL A 149 -15.99 -1.11 -2.69
C VAL A 149 -17.43 -1.56 -2.91
N ARG A 150 -17.93 -2.50 -2.09
CA ARG A 150 -19.29 -3.01 -2.24
C ARG A 150 -20.33 -1.96 -1.85
N ALA A 151 -20.07 -1.20 -0.79
CA ALA A 151 -20.95 -0.11 -0.37
C ALA A 151 -21.11 0.95 -1.46
N LEU A 152 -19.99 1.42 -2.02
CA LEU A 152 -20.00 2.42 -3.11
C LEU A 152 -20.67 1.90 -4.39
N GLN A 153 -20.47 0.63 -4.73
CA GLN A 153 -21.19 0.00 -5.86
C GLN A 153 -22.70 -0.01 -5.65
N SER A 154 -23.17 -0.30 -4.42
CA SER A 154 -24.60 -0.25 -4.10
C SER A 154 -25.15 1.18 -4.14
N PHE A 155 -24.43 2.16 -3.58
CA PHE A 155 -24.83 3.57 -3.68
C PHE A 155 -24.94 4.04 -5.14
N PHE A 156 -23.95 3.69 -5.97
CA PHE A 156 -23.96 4.04 -7.40
C PHE A 156 -25.16 3.42 -8.14
N LYS A 157 -25.54 2.18 -7.82
CA LYS A 157 -26.73 1.55 -8.44
C LYS A 157 -28.01 2.31 -8.10
N HIS A 158 -28.23 2.63 -6.82
CA HIS A 158 -29.46 3.30 -6.39
C HIS A 158 -29.55 4.75 -6.88
N ASP A 159 -28.43 5.48 -6.92
CA ASP A 159 -28.40 6.85 -7.45
C ASP A 159 -28.82 6.90 -8.94
N ASN A 160 -28.39 5.91 -9.74
CA ASN A 160 -28.83 5.78 -11.13
C ASN A 160 -30.29 5.33 -11.27
N ASP A 161 -30.78 4.44 -10.39
CA ASP A 161 -32.18 3.97 -10.42
C ASP A 161 -33.16 5.10 -10.08
N ASP A 162 -32.82 5.99 -9.15
CA ASP A 162 -33.63 7.17 -8.82
C ASP A 162 -33.65 8.18 -9.99
N MET A 163 -32.55 8.31 -10.73
CA MET A 163 -32.50 9.10 -11.97
C MET A 163 -33.35 8.50 -13.10
N MET A 164 -33.46 7.17 -13.19
CA MET A 164 -34.33 6.49 -14.17
C MET A 164 -35.83 6.56 -13.82
N LYS A 165 -36.18 6.66 -12.53
CA LYS A 165 -37.59 6.78 -12.10
C LYS A 165 -38.17 8.19 -12.22
N GLN A 166 -37.31 9.22 -12.36
CA GLN A 166 -37.73 10.62 -12.54
C GLN A 166 -37.98 11.04 -14.00
N THR A 167 -37.95 10.12 -14.97
CA THR A 167 -38.53 10.41 -16.30
C THR A 167 -40.04 10.54 -16.16
N PRO A 168 -40.65 11.70 -16.46
CA PRO A 168 -42.08 11.89 -16.28
C PRO A 168 -42.84 11.02 -17.28
N THR A 169 -43.62 10.10 -16.75
CA THR A 169 -44.79 9.53 -17.43
C THR A 169 -45.87 10.60 -17.34
N ASP A 170 -46.02 11.43 -18.37
CA ASP A 170 -47.27 12.13 -18.66
C ASP A 170 -47.20 12.68 -20.09
N SER A 171 -47.79 11.94 -21.02
CA SER A 171 -48.45 12.43 -22.24
C SER A 171 -49.07 11.24 -22.97
N ASP A 172 -50.24 10.82 -22.51
CA ASP A 172 -51.13 9.97 -23.30
C ASP A 172 -51.97 10.88 -24.21
N SER A 173 -51.56 11.01 -25.48
CA SER A 173 -52.42 11.36 -26.63
C SER A 173 -51.64 11.21 -27.95
N GLN A 174 -51.83 10.04 -28.57
CA GLN A 174 -51.79 9.71 -30.01
C GLN A 174 -50.87 10.51 -30.95
N SER A 175 -49.88 9.83 -31.54
CA SER A 175 -49.63 9.74 -33.01
C SER A 175 -48.35 8.93 -33.31
N THR A 176 -48.47 7.80 -34.03
CA THR A 176 -47.38 7.18 -34.83
C THR A 176 -47.47 7.66 -36.28
N PRO A 177 -46.49 7.39 -37.17
CA PRO A 177 -45.04 7.20 -37.01
C PRO A 177 -44.21 8.02 -38.04
N SER A 178 -42.91 8.25 -37.82
CA SER A 178 -41.94 8.31 -38.94
C SER A 178 -40.49 8.11 -38.49
N SER A 179 -39.72 7.65 -39.45
CA SER A 179 -38.41 6.98 -39.42
C SER A 179 -37.19 7.88 -39.22
N SER A 180 -36.05 7.19 -39.08
CA SER A 180 -34.64 7.63 -39.22
C SER A 180 -34.11 8.61 -38.18
N ASP A 181 -33.28 8.15 -37.24
CA ASP A 181 -31.83 8.09 -37.50
C ASP A 181 -31.10 7.27 -36.42
N ARG A 182 -30.35 6.26 -36.85
CA ARG A 182 -29.45 5.48 -36.00
C ARG A 182 -28.06 6.11 -36.07
N LEU A 183 -27.55 6.63 -34.96
CA LEU A 183 -26.15 7.02 -34.80
C LEU A 183 -25.53 6.30 -33.59
N PRO A 184 -24.20 6.07 -33.59
CA PRO A 184 -23.70 4.70 -33.55
C PRO A 184 -23.22 4.24 -32.17
N ARG A 185 -23.36 2.92 -31.96
CA ARG A 185 -22.83 2.16 -30.84
C ARG A 185 -21.31 2.35 -30.74
N ARG A 186 -20.85 3.05 -29.70
CA ARG A 186 -19.43 3.24 -29.39
C ARG A 186 -18.80 1.88 -29.05
N THR A 187 -18.08 1.29 -30.01
CA THR A 187 -17.32 0.06 -29.80
C THR A 187 -16.04 0.37 -29.02
N LEU A 188 -15.88 -0.27 -27.87
CA LEU A 188 -14.62 -0.29 -27.11
C LEU A 188 -13.54 -0.99 -27.94
N ARG A 189 -12.39 -0.34 -28.16
CA ARG A 189 -11.22 -0.96 -28.78
C ARG A 189 -10.51 -1.86 -27.75
N PRO A 190 -10.15 -3.11 -28.10
CA PRO A 190 -9.30 -3.93 -27.24
C PRO A 190 -7.81 -3.77 -27.58
N ARG A 191 -7.02 -3.78 -26.50
CA ARG A 191 -5.55 -3.79 -26.35
C ARG A 191 -4.81 -2.51 -26.76
#